data_AF-A0A0S8AXV8-F1
#
_entry.id   AF-A0A0S8AXV8-F1
#
_cell.length_a   1.000
_cell.length_b   1.000
_cell.length_c   1.000
_cell.angle_alpha   90.00
_cell.angle_beta   90.00
_cell.angle_gamma   90.00
#
_symmetry.space_group_name_H-M   'P 1'
#
loop_
_entity.id
_entity.type
_entity.pdbx_description
1 polymer ?
#
loop_
_entity_poly.entity_id
_entity_poly.type
_entity_poly.pdbx_seq_one_letter_code
_entity_poly.pdbx_strand_id
1 'polypeptide(L)'
;MAVRDRQVAIVSQLTSAIWVGQFQESGWDFVDDGRVYVFPKSKKDYIAYCNIEGVDWSDAGELVVVSNRRKRGQNRRCQKTDQSIHIFKVPEII
;
A
#
# COMPACT_ATOMS: atom_id res chain seq x y z
N MET A 1 -2.03 -8.06 -1.35
CA MET A 1 -3.34 -7.65 -1.88
C MET A 1 -4.36 -7.86 -0.79
N ALA A 2 -5.36 -7.00 -0.70
CA ALA A 2 -6.48 -7.12 0.23
C ALA A 2 -7.80 -6.80 -0.49
N VAL A 3 -8.88 -7.41 -0.03
CA VAL A 3 -10.23 -7.22 -0.57
C VAL A 3 -11.18 -6.95 0.58
N ARG A 4 -12.03 -5.93 0.45
CA ARG A 4 -13.13 -5.63 1.37
C ARG A 4 -14.32 -5.16 0.56
N ASP A 5 -15.44 -5.86 0.67
CA ASP A 5 -16.60 -5.66 -0.20
C ASP A 5 -16.19 -5.70 -1.68
N ARG A 6 -16.37 -4.58 -2.41
CA ARG A 6 -15.94 -4.45 -3.80
C ARG A 6 -14.58 -3.78 -3.95
N GLN A 7 -13.93 -3.38 -2.86
CA GLN A 7 -12.67 -2.66 -2.93
C GLN A 7 -11.48 -3.62 -2.91
N VAL A 8 -10.54 -3.41 -3.83
CA VAL A 8 -9.28 -4.16 -3.90
C VAL A 8 -8.12 -3.22 -3.70
N ALA A 9 -7.17 -3.62 -2.87
CA ALA A 9 -5.94 -2.89 -2.58
C ALA A 9 -4.72 -3.75 -2.94
N ILE A 10 -3.83 -3.24 -3.80
CA ILE A 10 -2.61 -3.92 -4.24
C ILE A 10 -1.40 -3.03 -3.97
N VAL A 11 -0.45 -3.53 -3.19
CA VAL A 11 0.80 -2.81 -2.89
C VAL A 11 1.91 -3.18 -3.86
N SER A 12 2.72 -2.19 -4.22
CA SER A 12 3.96 -2.36 -4.97
C SER A 12 5.16 -2.07 -4.08
N GLN A 13 5.99 -3.09 -3.87
CA GLN A 13 7.26 -2.93 -3.16
C GLN A 13 8.25 -2.05 -3.94
N LEU A 14 8.25 -2.15 -5.28
CA LEU A 14 9.22 -1.44 -6.12
C LEU A 14 9.00 0.06 -6.11
N THR A 15 7.75 0.50 -6.21
CA THR A 15 7.40 1.91 -6.35
C THR A 15 6.95 2.56 -5.04
N SER A 16 6.83 1.79 -3.95
CA SER A 16 6.30 2.28 -2.68
C SER A 16 4.94 2.97 -2.89
N ALA A 17 4.04 2.24 -3.55
CA ALA A 17 2.72 2.71 -3.91
C ALA A 17 1.67 1.64 -3.63
N ILE A 18 0.42 2.07 -3.57
CA ILE A 18 -0.74 1.22 -3.51
C ILE A 18 -1.71 1.62 -4.61
N TRP A 19 -2.20 0.63 -5.35
CA TRP A 19 -3.34 0.78 -6.23
C TRP A 19 -4.60 0.35 -5.48
N VAL A 20 -5.66 1.16 -5.55
CA VAL A 20 -6.98 0.86 -5.01
C VAL A 20 -8.00 0.98 -6.12
N GLY A 21 -8.82 -0.03 -6.32
CA GLY A 21 -9.89 -0.01 -7.32
C GLY A 21 -11.08 -0.85 -6.90
N GLN A 22 -12.09 -0.90 -7.76
CA GLN A 22 -13.32 -1.65 -7.54
C GLN A 22 -13.31 -2.97 -8.32
N PHE A 23 -13.83 -4.04 -7.74
CA PHE A 23 -13.92 -5.38 -8.31
C PHE A 23 -15.36 -5.87 -8.31
N GLN A 24 -15.70 -6.68 -9.31
CA GLN A 24 -16.99 -7.36 -9.40
C GLN A 24 -16.79 -8.87 -9.54
N GLU A 25 -17.39 -9.63 -8.63
CA GLU A 25 -17.25 -11.10 -8.62
C GLU A 25 -17.99 -11.77 -9.78
N SER A 26 -19.15 -11.25 -10.17
CA SER A 26 -19.98 -11.85 -11.22
C SER A 26 -19.28 -11.88 -12.58
N GLY A 27 -18.46 -10.88 -12.87
CA GLY A 27 -17.68 -10.76 -14.10
C GLY A 27 -16.20 -11.12 -13.95
N TRP A 28 -15.72 -11.33 -12.71
CA TRP A 28 -14.30 -11.48 -12.40
C TRP A 28 -13.44 -10.35 -13.00
N ASP A 29 -13.90 -9.10 -12.84
CA ASP A 29 -13.30 -7.94 -13.50
C ASP A 29 -13.18 -6.73 -12.58
N PHE A 30 -12.27 -5.81 -12.92
CA PHE A 30 -12.19 -4.50 -12.31
C PHE A 30 -13.24 -3.57 -12.93
N VAL A 31 -13.94 -2.82 -12.10
CA VAL A 31 -15.02 -1.92 -12.53
C VAL A 31 -14.47 -0.60 -13.06
N ASP A 32 -13.25 -0.23 -12.66
CA ASP A 32 -12.57 1.01 -13.02
C ASP A 32 -11.05 0.81 -13.14
N ASP A 33 -10.36 1.85 -13.61
CA ASP A 33 -8.89 1.91 -13.66
C ASP A 33 -8.25 1.99 -12.26
N GLY A 34 -9.06 2.15 -11.21
CA GLY A 34 -8.65 2.44 -9.85
C GLY A 34 -7.84 3.73 -9.72
N ARG A 35 -7.10 3.84 -8.62
CA ARG A 35 -6.25 4.98 -8.31
C ARG A 35 -4.97 4.53 -7.62
N VAL A 36 -3.87 5.14 -8.02
CA VAL A 36 -2.56 4.92 -7.41
C VAL A 36 -2.28 5.99 -6.36
N TYR A 37 -1.95 5.56 -5.16
CA TYR A 37 -1.48 6.40 -4.06
C TYR A 37 -0.03 6.04 -3.75
N VAL A 38 0.82 7.05 -3.56
CA VAL A 38 2.20 6.84 -3.16
C VAL A 38 2.33 6.96 -1.65
N PHE A 39 3.12 6.08 -1.03
CA PHE A 39 3.40 6.22 0.40
C PHE A 39 4.21 7.51 0.67
N PRO A 40 4.10 8.08 1.89
CA PRO A 40 4.84 9.28 2.23
C PRO A 40 6.35 9.12 2.02
N LYS A 41 6.93 10.10 1.35
CA LYS A 41 8.37 10.15 1.09
C LYS A 41 9.13 10.79 2.27
N SER A 42 10.44 10.60 2.28
CA SER A 42 11.32 11.32 3.21
C SER A 42 11.33 12.83 2.91
N LYS A 43 11.88 13.63 3.84
CA LYS A 43 12.08 15.08 3.65
C LYS A 43 12.88 15.46 2.39
N LYS A 44 13.63 14.51 1.81
CA LYS A 44 14.43 14.69 0.59
C LYS A 44 13.80 14.01 -0.63
N ASP A 45 12.49 13.76 -0.59
CA ASP A 45 11.70 13.12 -1.65
C ASP A 45 12.12 11.68 -2.05
N TYR A 46 12.88 10.99 -1.20
CA TYR A 46 13.16 9.57 -1.39
C TYR A 46 12.08 8.67 -0.81
N ILE A 47 11.91 7.48 -1.41
CA ILE A 47 11.14 6.36 -0.83
C ILE A 47 11.60 6.12 0.62
N ALA A 48 10.65 6.22 1.55
CA ALA A 48 10.83 5.95 2.97
C ALA A 48 10.30 4.56 3.36
N TYR A 49 9.20 4.11 2.72
CA TYR A 49 8.56 2.82 2.92
C TYR A 49 9.08 1.81 1.90
N CYS A 50 10.21 1.18 2.20
CA CYS A 50 10.90 0.33 1.23
C CYS A 50 10.24 -1.04 1.08
N ASN A 51 10.36 -1.90 2.08
CA ASN A 51 10.00 -3.32 1.95
C ASN A 51 8.55 -3.56 2.37
N ILE A 52 7.61 -2.81 1.79
CA ILE A 52 6.18 -3.06 1.94
C ILE A 52 5.91 -4.45 1.35
N GLU A 53 5.24 -5.32 2.10
CA GLU A 53 4.98 -6.72 1.68
C GLU A 53 3.53 -7.14 1.84
N GLY A 54 2.79 -6.52 2.76
CA GLY A 54 1.39 -6.86 2.98
C GLY A 54 0.54 -5.62 3.16
N VAL A 55 -0.75 -5.79 2.86
CA VAL A 55 -1.81 -4.83 3.08
C VAL A 55 -3.06 -5.58 3.49
N ASP A 56 -3.86 -4.98 4.36
CA ASP A 56 -5.22 -5.38 4.68
C ASP A 56 -6.09 -4.14 4.97
N TRP A 57 -7.41 -4.30 4.98
CA TRP A 57 -8.34 -3.25 5.38
C TRP A 57 -8.67 -3.36 6.87
N SER A 58 -8.44 -2.32 7.67
CA SER A 58 -8.93 -2.27 9.05
C SER A 58 -10.36 -1.72 9.13
N ASP A 59 -10.73 -0.82 8.23
CA ASP A 59 -12.06 -0.22 8.12
C ASP A 59 -12.28 0.37 6.71
N ALA A 60 -13.43 1.00 6.49
CA ALA A 60 -13.75 1.73 5.27
C ALA A 60 -12.74 2.85 5.04
N GLY A 61 -11.95 2.71 3.97
CA GLY A 61 -10.89 3.66 3.62
C GLY A 61 -9.71 3.68 4.58
N GLU A 62 -9.58 2.67 5.45
CA GLU A 62 -8.41 2.52 6.32
C GLU A 62 -7.68 1.22 6.02
N LEU A 63 -6.38 1.34 5.83
CA LEU A 63 -5.50 0.24 5.46
C LEU A 63 -4.46 0.01 6.56
N VAL A 64 -4.27 -1.25 6.89
CA VAL A 64 -3.12 -1.75 7.64
C VAL A 64 -2.09 -2.23 6.62
N VAL A 65 -0.86 -1.76 6.75
CA VAL A 65 0.22 -2.08 5.83
C VAL A 65 1.43 -2.54 6.61
N VAL A 66 2.06 -3.63 6.17
CA VAL A 66 3.23 -4.18 6.84
C VAL A 66 4.47 -4.07 5.98
N SER A 67 5.59 -3.74 6.63
CA SER A 67 6.90 -3.70 6.02
C SER A 67 7.81 -4.75 6.64
N ASN A 68 8.55 -5.47 5.79
CA ASN A 68 9.49 -6.50 6.19
C ASN A 68 10.90 -5.93 6.40
N ARG A 69 11.80 -6.82 6.83
CA ARG A 69 13.20 -6.57 7.11
C ARG A 69 13.92 -5.91 5.94
N ARG A 70 14.65 -4.83 6.22
CA ARG A 70 15.59 -4.17 5.30
C ARG A 70 16.64 -5.17 4.82
N LYS A 71 16.87 -5.21 3.51
CA LYS A 71 17.89 -6.05 2.88
C LYS A 71 19.26 -5.38 2.94
N ARG A 72 20.33 -6.17 2.84
CA ARG A 72 21.70 -5.67 2.75
C ARG A 72 21.87 -4.84 1.47
N GLY A 73 22.57 -3.71 1.55
CA GLY A 73 22.78 -2.79 0.42
C GLY A 73 21.68 -1.74 0.24
N GLN A 74 20.52 -1.88 0.88
CA GLN A 74 19.52 -0.82 0.88
C GLN A 74 19.98 0.37 1.72
N ASN A 75 19.57 1.57 1.32
CA ASN A 75 19.88 2.81 2.01
C ASN A 75 19.40 2.77 3.48
N ARG A 76 20.19 3.34 4.42
CA ARG A 76 19.86 3.37 5.86
C ARG A 76 18.49 3.97 6.16
N ARG A 77 17.96 4.85 5.30
CA ARG A 77 16.59 5.40 5.46
C ARG A 77 15.50 4.34 5.55
N CYS A 78 15.67 3.20 4.87
CA CYS A 78 14.73 2.08 4.92
C CYS A 78 14.65 1.45 6.33
N GLN A 79 15.58 1.76 7.24
CA GLN A 79 15.54 1.28 8.62
C GLN A 79 14.41 1.91 9.43
N LYS A 80 13.94 3.10 9.03
CA LYS A 80 12.94 3.84 9.81
C LYS A 80 11.60 3.11 9.89
N THR A 81 11.23 2.39 8.82
CA THR A 81 9.99 1.63 8.72
C THR A 81 10.30 0.13 8.64
N ASP A 82 11.42 -0.31 9.22
CA ASP A 82 11.83 -1.71 9.14
C ASP A 82 10.99 -2.58 10.07
N GLN A 83 10.54 -3.75 9.62
CA GLN A 83 9.74 -4.70 10.41
C GLN A 83 8.61 -4.02 11.22
N SER A 84 7.72 -3.33 10.53
CA SER A 84 6.74 -2.43 11.15
C SER A 84 5.33 -2.63 10.59
N ILE A 85 4.33 -2.25 11.40
CA ILE A 85 2.93 -2.14 11.01
C ILE A 85 2.58 -0.64 10.91
N HIS A 86 1.87 -0.25 9.86
CA HIS A 86 1.46 1.13 9.58
C HIS A 86 -0.03 1.18 9.32
N ILE A 87 -0.66 2.28 9.70
CA ILE A 87 -2.08 2.54 9.41
C ILE A 87 -2.15 3.76 8.51
N PHE A 88 -2.89 3.65 7.41
CA PHE A 88 -3.10 4.72 6.44
C PHE A 88 -4.58 4.92 6.16
N LYS A 89 -4.98 6.19 6.02
CA LYS A 89 -6.28 6.54 5.46
C LYS A 89 -6.15 6.79 3.96
N VAL A 90 -7.08 6.24 3.20
CA VAL A 90 -7.23 6.50 1.76
C VAL A 90 -7.96 7.84 1.60
N PRO A 91 -7.38 8.85 0.94
CA PRO A 91 -7.92 10.22 0.91
C PRO A 91 -9.32 10.37 0.30
N GLU A 92 -9.70 9.48 -0.61
CA GLU A 92 -10.98 9.49 -1.31
C GLU A 92 -11.46 8.05 -1.42
N ILE A 93 -12.54 7.71 -0.71
CA ILE A 93 -13.31 6.49 -0.96
C ILE A 93 -14.40 6.93 -1.93
N ILE A 94 -14.34 6.48 -3.19
CA ILE A 94 -15.44 6.62 -4.15
C ILE A 94 -16.48 5.55 -3.83
#